data_AF-A0A916NGL1-F1
#
_entry.id   AF-A0A916NGL1-F1
#
_cell.length_a   1.000
_cell.length_b   1.000
_cell.length_c   1.000
_cell.angle_alpha   90.00
_cell.angle_beta   90.00
_cell.angle_gamma   90.00
#
_symmetry.space_group_name_H-M   'P 1'
#
loop_
_entity.id
_entity.type
_entity.pdbx_description
1 polymer ?
#
loop_
_entity_poly.entity_id
_entity_poly.type
_entity_poly.pdbx_seq_one_letter_code
_entity_poly.pdbx_strand_id
1 'polypeptide(L)' 'MSQPMPQTAYCYHCGKHQPIEEMRQLVTKTGKRWRCLKSIEATKQDRKAREAFGRGVTELNKAEAQAKLRILKVTQL' A
#
# COMPACT_ATOMS: atom_id res chain seq x y z
N MET A 1 11.56 -25.00 11.04
CA MET A 1 11.31 -24.43 9.69
C MET A 1 11.35 -22.91 9.83
N SER A 2 12.48 -22.29 9.50
CA SER A 2 12.64 -20.83 9.58
C SER A 2 11.85 -20.21 8.43
N GLN A 3 10.72 -19.58 8.72
CA GLN A 3 10.00 -18.80 7.70
C GLN A 3 10.92 -17.65 7.28
N PRO A 4 11.20 -17.47 5.97
CA PRO A 4 11.94 -16.31 5.52
C PRO A 4 11.15 -15.05 5.91
N MET A 5 11.85 -14.05 6.46
CA MET A 5 11.25 -12.75 6.76
C MET A 5 10.52 -12.24 5.50
N PRO A 6 9.24 -11.85 5.59
CA PRO A 6 8.49 -11.43 4.43
C PRO A 6 9.18 -10.20 3.83
N GLN A 7 9.79 -10.38 2.66
CA GLN A 7 10.38 -9.27 1.94
C GLN A 7 9.24 -8.33 1.55
N THR A 8 9.35 -7.06 1.91
CA THR A 8 8.34 -6.05 1.56
C THR A 8 8.84 -5.14 0.46
N ALA A 9 7.95 -4.72 -0.44
CA ALA A 9 8.24 -3.69 -1.44
C ALA A 9 7.27 -2.52 -1.33
N TYR A 10 7.70 -1.35 -1.82
CA TYR A 10 6.89 -0.13 -1.78
C TYR A 10 5.83 -0.14 -2.88
N CYS A 11 4.55 -0.08 -2.50
CA CYS A 11 3.45 0.04 -3.44
C CYS A 11 3.28 1.50 -3.87
N TYR A 12 3.56 1.79 -5.14
CA TYR A 12 3.39 3.14 -5.71
C TYR A 12 1.95 3.63 -5.78
N HIS A 13 0.96 2.75 -5.64
CA HIS A 13 -0.45 3.15 -5.65
C HIS A 13 -0.98 3.43 -4.24
N CYS A 14 -0.59 2.61 -3.26
CA CYS A 14 -1.09 2.72 -1.89
C CYS A 14 -0.22 3.60 -1.00
N GLY A 15 1.03 3.88 -1.40
CA GLY A 15 1.97 4.68 -0.62
C GLY A 15 2.53 3.97 0.61
N LYS A 16 2.56 2.63 0.62
CA LYS A 16 3.04 1.84 1.76
C LYS A 16 3.80 0.58 1.35
N HIS A 17 4.63 0.07 2.25
CA HIS A 17 5.31 -1.20 2.09
C HIS A 17 4.34 -2.37 2.30
N GLN A 18 4.39 -3.36 1.41
CA GLN A 18 3.54 -4.55 1.43
C GLN A 18 4.39 -5.80 1.14
N PRO A 19 3.95 -7.01 1.55
CA PRO A 19 4.66 -8.25 1.26
C PRO A 19 4.80 -8.45 -0.25
N ILE A 20 6.00 -8.80 -0.72
CA ILE A 20 6.29 -9.01 -2.15
C ILE A 20 5.39 -10.09 -2.76
N GLU A 21 4.97 -11.07 -1.97
CA GLU A 21 4.03 -12.14 -2.35
C GLU A 21 2.68 -11.59 -2.84
N GLU A 22 2.22 -10.46 -2.27
CA GLU A 22 1.00 -9.76 -2.66
C GLU A 22 1.26 -8.64 -3.69
N MET A 23 2.42 -8.64 -4.33
CA MET A 23 2.84 -7.55 -5.22
C MET A 23 3.29 -8.03 -6.60
N ARG A 24 3.17 -7.11 -7.56
CA ARG A 24 3.65 -7.31 -8.93
C ARG A 24 4.43 -6.09 -9.39
N GLN A 25 5.52 -6.33 -10.11
CA GLN A 25 6.17 -5.29 -10.89
C GLN A 25 5.39 -5.06 -12.18
N LEU A 26 4.98 -3.81 -12.39
CA LEU A 26 4.38 -3.33 -13.63
C LEU A 26 5.45 -2.59 -14.42
N VAL A 27 5.55 -2.92 -15.70
CA VAL A 27 6.38 -2.16 -16.63
C VAL A 27 5.60 -0.92 -17.05
N THR A 28 6.17 0.25 -16.81
CA THR A 28 5.66 1.55 -17.25
C THR A 28 6.64 2.15 -18.27
N LYS A 29 6.21 3.16 -19.03
CA LYS A 29 7.07 3.84 -20.01
C LYS A 29 8.41 4.32 -19.44
N THR A 30 8.45 4.67 -18.15
CA THR A 30 9.63 5.22 -17.47
C THR A 30 10.34 4.22 -16.55
N GLY A 31 9.96 2.94 -16.57
CA GLY A 31 10.62 1.89 -15.78
C GLY A 31 9.64 0.95 -15.08
N LYS A 32 10.17 0.10 -14.19
CA LYS A 32 9.39 -0.89 -13.43
C LYS A 32 8.92 -0.29 -12.11
N ARG A 33 7.62 -0.46 -11.79
CA ARG A 33 7.03 0.01 -10.53
C ARG A 33 6.32 -1.13 -9.82
N TRP A 34 6.51 -1.21 -8.52
CA TRP A 34 5.79 -2.15 -7.67
C TRP A 34 4.39 -1.66 -7.35
N ARG A 35 3.40 -2.53 -7.51
CA ARG A 35 2.02 -2.32 -7.07
C ARG A 35 1.47 -3.60 -6.45
N CYS A 36 0.59 -3.46 -5.46
CA CYS A 36 -0.07 -4.61 -4.86
C CYS A 36 -1.16 -5.16 -5.79
N LEU A 37 -1.42 -6.47 -5.69
CA LEU A 37 -2.42 -7.17 -6.50
C LEU A 37 -3.80 -6.50 -6.38
N LYS A 38 -4.21 -6.12 -5.15
CA LYS A 38 -5.46 -5.42 -4.87
C LYS A 38 -5.62 -4.13 -5.70
N SER A 39 -4.56 -3.33 -5.79
CA SER A 39 -4.58 -2.10 -6.59
C SER A 39 -4.66 -2.38 -8.09
N ILE A 40 -4.02 -3.45 -8.55
CA ILE A 40 -4.02 -3.86 -9.95
C ILE A 40 -5.42 -4.35 -10.34
N GLU A 41 -6.04 -5.18 -9.50
CA GLU A 41 -7.41 -5.66 -9.69
C GLU A 41 -8.42 -4.51 -9.66
N ALA A 42 -8.28 -3.56 -8.72
CA ALA A 42 -9.13 -2.38 -8.67
C ALA A 42 -9.02 -1.52 -9.94
N THR A 43 -7.84 -1.46 -10.59
CA THR A 43 -7.68 -0.76 -11.87
C THR A 43 -8.22 -1.51 -13.08
N LYS A 44 -8.46 -2.82 -12.98
CA LYS A 44 -9.12 -3.61 -14.04
C LYS A 44 -10.65 -3.49 -13.99
N GLN A 45 -11.19 -3.09 -12.85
CA GLN A 45 -12.63 -2.88 -12.66
C GLN A 45 -13.07 -1.50 -13.15
N ASP A 46 -14.39 -1.24 -13.07
CA ASP A 46 -14.97 0.05 -13.41
C ASP A 46 -14.38 1.21 -12.60
N ARG A 47 -14.44 2.43 -13.16
CA ARG A 47 -13.97 3.67 -12.53
C ARG A 47 -14.49 3.82 -11.09
N LYS A 48 -15.76 3.49 -10.84
CA LYS A 48 -16.37 3.60 -9.50
C LYS A 48 -15.66 2.70 -8.48
N ALA A 49 -15.30 1.48 -8.86
CA ALA A 49 -14.58 0.55 -8.00
C ALA A 49 -13.15 1.03 -7.71
N ARG A 50 -12.46 1.55 -8.74
CA ARG A 50 -11.13 2.17 -8.58
C ARG A 50 -11.16 3.35 -7.61
N GLU A 51 -12.16 4.23 -7.73
CA GLU A 51 -12.32 5.38 -6.84
C GLU A 51 -12.67 4.98 -5.41
N ALA A 52 -13.57 3.99 -5.24
CA ALA A 52 -13.91 3.47 -3.92
C ALA A 52 -12.67 2.89 -3.22
N PHE A 53 -11.86 2.11 -3.94
CA PHE A 53 -10.58 1.62 -3.43
C PHE A 53 -9.63 2.76 -3.02
N GLY A 54 -9.45 3.76 -3.88
CA GLY A 54 -8.58 4.90 -3.60
C GLY A 54 -9.00 5.70 -2.37
N ARG A 55 -10.31 5.90 -2.17
CA ARG A 55 -10.86 6.53 -0.96
C ARG A 55 -10.57 5.70 0.29
N GLY A 56 -10.81 4.39 0.24
CA GLY A 56 -10.51 3.49 1.36
C GLY A 56 -9.03 3.50 1.75
N VAL A 57 -8.12 3.46 0.77
CA VAL A 57 -6.68 3.56 1.02
C VAL A 57 -6.31 4.90 1.68
N THR A 58 -6.90 6.00 1.21
CA THR A 58 -6.63 7.33 1.78
C THR A 58 -7.08 7.42 3.23
N GLU A 59 -8.25 6.88 3.55
CA GLU A 59 -8.80 6.87 4.90
C GLU A 59 -7.92 6.04 5.85
N LEU A 60 -7.52 4.84 5.43
CA LEU A 60 -6.60 3.99 6.19
C LEU A 60 -5.27 4.70 6.45
N ASN A 61 -4.67 5.30 5.42
CA ASN A 61 -3.40 6.01 5.57
C ASN A 61 -3.51 7.20 6.54
N LYS A 62 -4.64 7.93 6.54
CA LYS A 62 -4.91 9.00 7.51
C LYS A 62 -5.03 8.46 8.93
N ALA A 63 -5.76 7.36 9.12
CA ALA A 63 -5.91 6.72 10.43
C ALA A 63 -4.55 6.23 10.97
N GLU A 64 -3.74 5.57 10.13
CA GLU A 64 -2.39 5.12 10.50
C GLU A 64 -1.48 6.31 10.86
N ALA A 65 -1.52 7.40 10.09
CA ALA A 65 -0.74 8.60 10.38
C ALA A 65 -1.15 9.25 11.71
N GLN A 66 -2.46 9.36 11.97
CA GLN A 66 -2.97 9.89 13.25
C GLN A 66 -2.58 9.00 14.44
N ALA A 67 -2.65 7.67 14.29
CA ALA A 67 -2.22 6.74 15.32
C ALA A 67 -0.72 6.89 15.62
N LYS A 68 0.13 7.00 14.60
CA LYS A 68 1.57 7.26 14.76
C LYS A 68 1.84 8.58 15.50
N LEU A 69 1.14 9.65 15.14
CA LEU A 69 1.28 10.94 15.83
C LEU A 69 0.85 10.86 17.30
N ARG A 70 -0.20 10.11 17.62
CA ARG A 70 -0.63 9.89 19.01
C ARG A 70 0.44 9.14 19.81
N ILE A 71 1.01 8.07 19.25
CA ILE A 71 2.07 7.29 19.91
C ILE A 71 3.29 8.19 20.15
N LEU A 72 3.76 8.91 19.14
CA LEU A 72 4.92 9.81 19.27
C LEU A 72 4.74 10.86 20.37
N LYS A 73 3.53 11.44 20.49
CA LYS A 73 3.22 12.40 21.55
C LYS A 73 3.25 11.79 22.95
N VAL A 74 2.86 10.52 23.09
CA VAL A 74 2.88 9.80 24.38
C VAL A 74 4.30 9.38 24.75
N THR A 75 5.13 9.00 23.78
CA THR A 75 6.52 8.54 24.02
C THR A 75 7.52 9.69 24.26
N GLN A 76 7.14 10.94 23.97
CA GLN A 76 7.94 12.14 24.23
C GLN A 76 7.66 12.82 25.59
N LEU A 77 6.79 12.24 26.42
CA LEU A 77 6.50 12.65 27.79
C LEU A 77 7.17 11.70 28.79
#